data_AF-A0A1J4ZFJ3-F1
#
_entry.id   AF-A0A1J4ZFJ3-F1
#
_cell.length_a   1.000
_cell.length_b   1.000
_cell.length_c   1.000
_cell.angle_alpha   90.00
_cell.angle_beta   90.00
_cell.angle_gamma   90.00
#
_symmetry.space_group_name_H-M   'P 1'
#
loop_
_entity.id
_entity.type
_entity.pdbx_description
1 polymer ?
#
loop_
_entity_poly.entity_id
_entity_poly.type
_entity_poly.pdbx_seq_one_letter_code
_entity_poly.pdbx_strand_id
1 'polypeptide(L)'
;MALTRDFKQTVIERVERDPAFAKALLDEAATLFLSDEPETARLILRDLVNATVGFEQLAVLTDKPSKSLHRMLSPKGNPSMDNLAAIFGAVRARLKVEIQVRTVELA
;
A
#
# COMPACT_ATOMS: atom_id res chain seq x y z
N MET A 1 -11.78 -5.52 17.49
CA MET A 1 -11.94 -4.14 17.97
C MET A 1 -11.96 -3.22 16.76
N ALA A 2 -12.98 -2.38 16.61
CA ALA A 2 -13.09 -1.49 15.47
C ALA A 2 -12.08 -0.34 15.62
N LEU A 3 -11.04 -0.31 14.78
CA LEU A 3 -10.25 0.90 14.57
C LEU A 3 -11.25 2.00 14.16
N THR A 4 -11.46 2.97 15.05
CA THR A 4 -12.45 4.04 14.84
C THR A 4 -12.10 4.83 13.58
N ARG A 5 -13.10 5.50 12.98
CA ARG A 5 -12.85 6.37 11.82
C ARG A 5 -11.72 7.36 12.10
N ASP A 6 -11.63 7.84 13.34
CA ASP A 6 -10.59 8.76 13.80
C ASP A 6 -9.18 8.19 13.71
N PHE A 7 -8.98 6.89 14.01
CA PHE A 7 -7.66 6.27 13.88
C PHE A 7 -7.20 6.21 12.41
N LYS A 8 -8.09 5.81 11.50
CA LYS A 8 -7.76 5.77 10.06
C LYS A 8 -7.46 7.16 9.51
N GLN A 9 -8.22 8.16 9.96
CA GLN A 9 -8.00 9.54 9.59
C GLN A 9 -6.65 10.06 10.11
N THR A 10 -6.29 9.71 11.35
CA THR A 10 -4.98 10.06 11.94
C THR A 10 -3.81 9.46 11.15
N VAL A 11 -3.95 8.21 10.66
CA VAL A 11 -2.92 7.56 9.84
C VAL A 11 -2.77 8.26 8.48
N ILE A 12 -3.89 8.58 7.82
CA ILE A 12 -3.89 9.29 6.53
C ILE A 12 -3.22 10.67 6.66
N GLU A 13 -3.66 11.47 7.63
CA GLU A 13 -3.10 12.80 7.89
C GLU A 13 -1.59 12.73 8.23
N ARG A 14 -1.18 11.66 8.93
CA ARG A 14 0.23 11.45 9.25
C ARG A 14 1.05 11.09 8.01
N VAL A 15 0.54 10.25 7.12
CA VAL A 15 1.22 9.90 5.86
C VAL A 15 1.45 11.13 4.99
N GLU A 16 0.50 12.07 4.96
CA GLU A 16 0.63 13.30 4.19
C GLU A 16 1.70 14.25 4.75
N ARG A 17 1.81 14.37 6.07
CA ARG A 17 2.73 15.32 6.73
C ARG A 17 4.12 14.77 7.02
N ASP A 18 4.28 13.45 7.08
CA ASP A 18 5.51 12.76 7.51
C ASP A 18 5.99 11.77 6.44
N PRO A 19 6.88 12.19 5.52
CA PRO A 19 7.41 11.34 4.48
C PRO A 19 8.18 10.12 5.00
N ALA A 20 8.81 10.21 6.17
CA ALA A 20 9.52 9.10 6.77
C ALA A 20 8.53 8.02 7.24
N PHE A 21 7.40 8.43 7.81
CA PHE A 21 6.31 7.52 8.16
C PHE A 21 5.70 6.86 6.92
N ALA A 22 5.44 7.61 5.85
CA ALA A 22 4.95 7.06 4.59
C ALA A 22 5.89 6.00 3.99
N LYS A 23 7.21 6.28 4.02
CA LYS A 23 8.24 5.32 3.60
C LYS A 23 8.21 4.06 4.47
N ALA A 24 8.20 4.21 5.79
CA ALA A 24 8.19 3.08 6.71
C ALA A 24 6.97 2.16 6.52
N LEU A 25 5.79 2.74 6.24
CA LEU A 25 4.61 1.95 5.90
C LEU A 25 4.77 1.19 4.57
N LEU A 26 5.45 1.77 3.57
CA LEU A 26 5.71 1.07 2.31
C LEU A 26 6.71 -0.09 2.53
N ASP A 27 7.74 0.13 3.34
CA ASP A 27 8.72 -0.90 3.72
C ASP A 27 8.02 -2.05 4.47
N GLU A 28 7.10 -1.73 5.39
CA GLU A 28 6.30 -2.70 6.13
C GLU A 28 5.38 -3.51 5.19
N ALA A 29 4.67 -2.84 4.28
CA ALA A 29 3.80 -3.51 3.32
C ALA A 29 4.57 -4.49 2.41
N ALA A 30 5.77 -4.11 1.97
CA ALA A 30 6.63 -4.98 1.16
C ALA A 30 7.16 -6.16 1.98
N THR A 31 7.58 -5.92 3.22
CA THR A 31 8.08 -6.96 4.13
C THR A 31 7.00 -7.98 4.43
N LEU A 32 5.81 -7.55 4.86
CA LEU A 32 4.68 -8.43 5.15
C LEU A 32 4.28 -9.26 3.94
N PHE A 33 4.25 -8.65 2.75
CA PHE A 33 3.92 -9.37 1.53
C PHE A 33 4.94 -10.49 1.22
N LEU A 34 6.23 -10.22 1.41
CA LEU A 34 7.30 -11.20 1.19
C LEU A 34 7.42 -12.25 2.32
N SER A 35 6.85 -11.95 3.49
CA SER A 35 6.84 -12.82 4.69
C SER A 35 5.54 -13.61 4.87
N ASP A 36 4.78 -13.86 3.79
CA ASP A 36 3.53 -14.64 3.81
C ASP A 36 2.38 -14.01 4.63
N GLU A 37 2.37 -12.68 4.79
CA GLU A 37 1.29 -11.90 5.43
C GLU A 37 0.56 -10.95 4.46
N PRO A 38 -0.01 -11.45 3.35
CA PRO A 38 -0.54 -10.60 2.27
C PRO A 38 -1.82 -9.85 2.66
N GLU A 39 -2.58 -10.31 3.66
CA GLU A 39 -3.77 -9.58 4.14
C GLU A 39 -3.39 -8.23 4.75
N THR A 40 -2.45 -8.23 5.69
CA THR A 40 -1.99 -7.01 6.35
C THR A 40 -1.32 -6.07 5.34
N ALA A 41 -0.49 -6.63 4.43
CA ALA A 41 0.13 -5.86 3.36
C ALA A 41 -0.89 -5.13 2.47
N ARG A 42 -2.00 -5.79 2.08
CA ARG A 42 -3.08 -5.15 1.29
C ARG A 42 -3.72 -3.98 2.03
N LEU A 43 -3.93 -4.09 3.34
CA LEU A 43 -4.55 -3.03 4.13
C LEU A 43 -3.62 -1.82 4.27
N ILE A 44 -2.34 -2.05 4.50
CA ILE A 44 -1.35 -0.95 4.55
C ILE A 44 -1.26 -0.27 3.17
N LEU A 45 -1.20 -1.04 2.09
CA LEU A 45 -1.22 -0.48 0.73
C LEU A 45 -2.49 0.31 0.45
N ARG A 46 -3.65 -0.15 0.94
CA ARG A 46 -4.90 0.60 0.80
C ARG A 46 -4.81 1.96 1.48
N ASP A 47 -4.31 2.00 2.71
CA ASP A 47 -4.20 3.23 3.48
C ASP A 47 -3.16 4.18 2.85
N LEU A 48 -2.03 3.65 2.38
CA LEU A 48 -1.04 4.41 1.61
C LEU A 48 -1.62 4.98 0.32
N VAL A 49 -2.36 4.19 -0.46
CA VAL A 49 -3.01 4.67 -1.69
C VAL A 49 -3.98 5.79 -1.36
N ASN A 50 -4.86 5.62 -0.35
CA ASN A 50 -5.79 6.66 0.07
C ASN A 50 -5.11 7.97 0.45
N ALA A 51 -3.96 7.90 1.13
CA ALA A 51 -3.24 9.06 1.65
C ALA A 51 -2.22 9.68 0.68
N THR A 52 -1.99 9.10 -0.51
CA THR A 52 -0.91 9.55 -1.40
C THR A 52 -1.35 9.81 -2.84
N VAL A 53 -1.54 8.77 -3.64
CA VAL A 53 -1.93 8.84 -5.06
C VAL A 53 -3.44 8.88 -5.24
N GLY A 54 -4.20 8.29 -4.32
CA GLY A 54 -5.64 8.12 -4.42
C GLY A 54 -6.04 7.04 -5.43
N PHE A 55 -7.23 6.47 -5.24
CA PHE A 55 -7.73 5.38 -6.08
C PHE A 55 -8.12 5.81 -7.49
N GLU A 56 -8.56 7.06 -7.68
CA GLU A 56 -8.91 7.58 -9.01
C GLU A 56 -7.67 7.80 -9.89
N GLN A 57 -6.60 8.37 -9.35
CA GLN A 57 -5.36 8.50 -10.11
C GLN A 57 -4.69 7.14 -10.34
N LEU A 58 -4.71 6.26 -9.34
CA LEU A 58 -4.22 4.90 -9.48
C LEU A 58 -5.00 4.12 -10.57
N ALA A 59 -6.30 4.36 -10.71
CA ALA A 59 -7.13 3.76 -11.76
C ALA A 59 -6.61 4.14 -13.16
N VAL A 60 -6.27 5.42 -13.36
CA VAL A 60 -5.67 5.91 -14.62
C VAL A 60 -4.30 5.29 -14.86
N LEU A 61 -3.45 5.22 -13.83
CA LEU A 61 -2.08 4.69 -13.95
C LEU A 61 -2.03 3.18 -14.23
N THR A 62 -3.04 2.45 -13.77
CA THR A 62 -3.08 0.98 -13.87
C THR A 62 -4.00 0.45 -14.97
N ASP A 63 -4.76 1.34 -15.63
CA ASP A 63 -5.86 0.98 -16.52
C ASP A 63 -6.81 -0.04 -15.85
N LYS A 64 -7.22 0.27 -14.62
CA LYS A 64 -8.16 -0.52 -13.82
C LYS A 64 -9.23 0.37 -13.21
N PRO A 65 -10.50 -0.06 -13.15
CA PRO A 65 -11.52 0.70 -12.44
C PRO A 65 -11.17 0.88 -10.95
N SER A 66 -11.33 2.09 -10.42
CA SER A 66 -11.14 2.45 -9.00
C SER A 66 -11.86 1.48 -8.04
N LYS A 67 -13.11 1.10 -8.34
CA LYS A 67 -13.87 0.09 -7.59
C LYS A 67 -13.19 -1.28 -7.53
N SER A 68 -12.50 -1.67 -8.61
CA SER A 68 -11.75 -2.93 -8.64
C SER A 68 -10.51 -2.85 -7.76
N LEU A 69 -9.77 -1.74 -7.80
CA LEU A 69 -8.61 -1.50 -6.95
C LEU A 69 -8.98 -1.51 -5.46
N HIS A 70 -10.09 -0.85 -5.08
CA HIS A 70 -10.62 -0.93 -3.71
C HIS A 70 -10.93 -2.36 -3.25
N ARG A 71 -11.52 -3.18 -4.14
CA ARG A 71 -11.80 -4.59 -3.86
C ARG A 71 -10.52 -5.42 -3.74
N MET A 72 -9.54 -5.18 -4.62
CA MET A 72 -8.24 -5.84 -4.62
C MET A 72 -7.47 -5.58 -3.32
N LEU A 73 -7.52 -4.35 -2.78
CA LEU A 73 -6.85 -3.98 -1.53
C LEU A 73 -7.74 -4.13 -0.28
N SER A 74 -8.78 -4.95 -0.34
CA SER A 74 -9.62 -5.28 0.82
C SER A 74 -9.03 -6.43 1.65
N PRO A 75 -9.52 -6.70 2.88
CA PRO A 75 -9.02 -7.82 3.69
C PRO A 75 -9.05 -9.16 2.94
N LYS A 76 -10.14 -9.41 2.20
CA LYS A 76 -10.33 -10.60 1.36
C LYS A 76 -9.97 -10.37 -0.12
N GLY A 77 -9.29 -9.27 -0.41
CA GLY A 77 -8.90 -8.91 -1.77
C GLY A 77 -7.81 -9.83 -2.30
N ASN A 78 -7.71 -9.91 -3.63
CA ASN A 78 -6.69 -10.71 -4.29
C ASN A 78 -6.23 -9.98 -5.56
N PRO A 79 -5.29 -9.03 -5.47
CA PRO A 79 -4.66 -8.44 -6.63
C PRO A 79 -3.82 -9.50 -7.35
N SER A 80 -3.87 -9.54 -8.68
CA SER A 80 -2.85 -10.30 -9.42
C SER A 80 -1.46 -9.70 -9.19
N MET A 81 -0.40 -10.46 -9.46
CA MET A 81 0.97 -9.98 -9.33
C MET A 81 1.22 -8.69 -10.14
N ASP A 82 0.72 -8.62 -11.38
CA ASP A 82 0.86 -7.42 -12.22
C ASP A 82 0.18 -6.19 -11.61
N ASN A 83 -1.03 -6.36 -11.06
CA ASN A 83 -1.73 -5.26 -10.40
C ASN A 83 -0.98 -4.83 -9.14
N LEU A 84 -0.47 -5.78 -8.36
CA LEU A 84 0.30 -5.48 -7.15
C LEU A 84 1.60 -4.74 -7.50
N ALA A 85 2.33 -5.19 -8.51
CA ALA A 85 3.52 -4.52 -9.01
C ALA A 85 3.23 -3.09 -9.47
N ALA A 86 2.12 -2.88 -10.18
CA ALA A 86 1.70 -1.56 -10.62
C ALA A 86 1.31 -0.63 -9.44
N ILE A 87 0.65 -1.17 -8.41
CA ILE A 87 0.31 -0.44 -7.18
C ILE A 87 1.58 -0.02 -6.43
N PHE A 88 2.52 -0.94 -6.20
CA PHE A 88 3.82 -0.61 -5.60
C PHE A 88 4.61 0.40 -6.45
N GLY A 89 4.51 0.30 -7.78
CA GLY A 89 5.09 1.25 -8.74
C GLY A 89 4.53 2.67 -8.59
N ALA A 90 3.21 2.79 -8.52
CA ALA A 90 2.55 4.09 -8.34
C ALA A 90 2.90 4.73 -6.98
N VAL A 91 2.86 3.95 -5.89
CA VAL A 91 3.17 4.45 -4.56
C VAL A 91 4.65 4.84 -4.44
N ARG A 92 5.60 4.02 -4.92
CA ARG A 92 7.03 4.38 -4.86
C ARG A 92 7.35 5.65 -5.66
N ALA A 93 6.73 5.82 -6.83
CA ALA A 93 6.91 7.01 -7.65
C ALA A 93 6.37 8.26 -6.95
N ARG A 94 5.19 8.14 -6.32
CA ARG A 94 4.57 9.21 -5.54
C ARG A 94 5.39 9.61 -4.30
N LEU A 95 6.05 8.65 -3.67
CA LEU A 95 6.93 8.86 -2.51
C LEU A 95 8.38 9.19 -2.90
N LYS A 96 8.75 9.10 -4.17
CA LYS A 96 10.12 9.30 -4.69
C LYS A 96 11.15 8.39 -3.99
N VAL A 97 10.80 7.11 -3.84
CA VAL A 97 11.65 6.10 -3.21
C VAL A 97 11.88 4.92 -4.15
N GLU A 98 12.95 4.18 -3.89
CA GLU A 98 13.21 2.87 -4.49
C GLU A 98 13.08 1.77 -3.43
N ILE A 99 12.66 0.58 -3.84
CA ILE A 99 12.63 -0.61 -2.98
C ILE A 99 13.82 -1.49 -3.37
N GLN A 100 14.68 -1.79 -2.41
CA GLN A 100 15.79 -2.74 -2.55
C GLN A 100 15.46 -3.99 -1.76
N VAL A 101 15.58 -5.16 -2.40
CA VAL A 101 15.29 -6.46 -1.79
C VAL A 101 16.58 -7.27 -1.74
N ARG A 102 16.84 -7.89 -0.59
CA ARG A 102 17.96 -8.81 -0.38
C ARG A 102 17.48 -10.04 0.39
N THR A 103 17.93 -11.21 -0.04
CA THR A 103 17.76 -12.45 0.73
C THR A 103 18.72 -12.46 1.92
N VAL A 104 18.26 -12.99 3.05
CA VAL A 104 19.09 -13.20 4.25
C VAL A 104 19.00 -14.66 4.66
N GLU A 105 20.01 -15.15 5.39
CA GLU A 105 19.93 -16.47 6.02
C GLU A 105 18.84 -16.48 7.08
N LEU A 106 18.11 -17.59 7.20
CA LEU A 106 17.17 -17.78 8.30
C LEU A 106 17.98 -17.95 9.59
N ALA A 107 17.63 -17.19 10.62
CA ALA A 107 18.23 -17.26 11.96
C ALA A 107 17.69 -18.46 12.76
#